data_AF-A0A831YG07-F1
#
_entry.id   AF-A0A831YG07-F1
#
_cell.length_a   1.000
_cell.length_b   1.000
_cell.length_c   1.000
_cell.angle_alpha   90.00
_cell.angle_beta   90.00
_cell.angle_gamma   90.00
#
_symmetry.space_group_name_H-M   'P 1'
#
loop_
_entity.id
_entity.type
_entity.pdbx_description
1 polymer ?
#
loop_
_entity_poly.entity_id
_entity_poly.type
_entity_poly.pdbx_seq_one_letter_code
_entity_poly.pdbx_strand_id
1 'polypeptide(L)' 'IIKDDMSISVFEFSGRIVAGTNIYMGYGSPYSVLYFERPIDMGERIAHEIREAAKQGKLDKLFT' A
#
# COMPACT_ATOMS: atom_id res chain seq x y z
N ILE A 1 -8.43 14.51 -8.30
CA ILE A 1 -8.41 15.98 -8.54
C ILE A 1 -9.15 16.63 -7.39
N ILE A 2 -8.55 17.61 -6.72
CA ILE A 2 -9.19 18.36 -5.62
C ILE A 2 -9.70 19.67 -6.21
N LYS A 3 -10.99 19.97 -6.04
CA LYS A 3 -11.63 21.21 -6.50
C LYS A 3 -11.54 22.31 -5.43
N ASP A 4 -11.86 23.56 -5.80
CA ASP A 4 -11.81 24.71 -4.89
C ASP A 4 -12.76 24.58 -3.69
N ASP A 5 -13.85 23.83 -3.84
CA ASP A 5 -14.80 23.47 -2.77
C ASP A 5 -14.31 22.29 -1.91
N MET A 6 -13.05 21.89 -2.05
CA MET A 6 -12.42 20.73 -1.41
C MET A 6 -13.01 19.37 -1.78
N SER A 7 -13.92 19.28 -2.76
CA SER A 7 -14.42 17.99 -3.22
C SER A 7 -13.35 17.21 -4.00
N ILE A 8 -13.30 15.89 -3.80
CA ILE A 8 -12.38 14.99 -4.50
C ILE A 8 -13.10 14.38 -5.71
N SER A 9 -12.60 14.67 -6.90
CA SER A 9 -13.02 14.03 -8.15
C SER A 9 -12.04 12.92 -8.54
N VAL A 10 -12.52 11.68 -8.58
CA VAL A 10 -11.77 10.50 -9.04
C VAL A 10 -12.03 10.31 -10.54
N PHE A 11 -10.95 10.24 -11.34
CA PHE A 11 -11.06 10.04 -12.79
C PHE A 11 -10.72 8.60 -13.23
N GLU A 12 -9.89 7.90 -12.45
CA GLU A 12 -9.46 6.54 -12.69
C GLU A 12 -9.22 5.83 -11.36
N PHE A 13 -9.42 4.51 -11.36
CA PHE A 13 -9.07 3.62 -10.27
C PHE A 13 -8.12 2.53 -10.78
N SER A 14 -7.01 2.32 -10.07
CA SER A 14 -6.09 1.19 -10.29
C SER A 14 -6.28 0.15 -9.20
N GLY A 15 -6.77 -1.03 -9.57
CA GLY A 15 -6.90 -2.20 -8.67
C GLY A 15 -5.58 -2.91 -8.35
N ARG A 16 -4.44 -2.24 -8.54
CA ARG A 16 -3.09 -2.78 -8.34
C ARG A 16 -2.11 -1.68 -7.92
N ILE A 17 -0.90 -2.09 -7.54
CA ILE A 17 0.21 -1.19 -7.25
C ILE A 17 0.47 -0.23 -8.45
N VAL A 18 0.80 1.02 -8.12
CA VAL A 18 1.02 2.12 -9.08
C VAL A 18 2.43 2.68 -8.93
N ALA A 19 2.98 3.29 -9.98
CA ALA A 19 4.33 3.85 -9.96
C ALA A 19 4.54 4.95 -8.90
N GLY A 20 3.46 5.58 -8.43
CA GLY A 20 3.50 6.57 -7.35
C GLY A 20 3.99 6.03 -6.00
N THR A 21 4.09 4.70 -5.82
CA THR A 21 4.67 4.09 -4.61
C THR A 21 6.19 3.90 -4.68
N ASN A 22 6.85 4.31 -5.78
CA ASN A 22 8.31 4.15 -5.97
C ASN A 22 9.14 5.25 -5.30
N ILE A 23 8.61 6.48 -5.24
CA ILE A 23 8.99 7.40 -4.14
C ILE A 23 8.64 6.66 -2.84
N TYR A 24 9.14 6.91 -1.65
CA TYR A 24 8.93 6.03 -0.47
C TYR A 24 9.73 4.72 -0.47
N MET A 25 10.33 4.26 -1.56
CA MET A 25 11.24 3.12 -1.52
C MET A 25 12.46 3.45 -0.63
N GLY A 26 12.73 2.61 0.38
CA GLY A 26 13.88 2.75 1.29
C GLY A 26 13.70 3.73 2.46
N TYR A 27 12.87 4.77 2.33
CA TYR A 27 12.61 5.76 3.40
C TYR A 27 11.17 5.72 3.95
N GLY A 28 10.27 5.01 3.29
CA GLY A 28 8.86 4.90 3.69
C GLY A 28 8.07 6.17 3.39
N SER A 29 6.74 6.05 3.47
CA SER A 29 5.84 7.20 3.32
C SER A 29 5.63 7.91 4.66
N PRO A 30 5.32 9.22 4.65
CA PRO A 30 4.92 9.95 5.87
C PRO A 30 3.73 9.33 6.61
N TYR A 31 2.93 8.51 5.92
CA TYR A 31 1.79 7.82 6.49
C TYR A 31 2.16 6.44 7.06
N SER A 32 3.04 5.69 6.39
CA SER A 32 3.43 4.34 6.82
C SER A 32 4.21 4.35 8.13
N VAL A 33 4.98 5.41 8.41
CA VAL A 33 5.73 5.56 9.67
C VAL A 33 4.83 5.64 10.91
N LEU A 34 3.53 5.95 10.74
CA LEU A 34 2.57 5.96 11.85
C LEU A 34 2.17 4.54 12.30
N TYR A 35 2.35 3.55 11.43
CA TYR A 35 1.94 2.16 11.67
C TYR A 35 3.13 1.23 11.93
N PHE A 36 4.29 1.59 11.41
CA PHE A 36 5.45 0.72 11.39
C PHE A 36 6.66 1.44 11.94
N GLU A 37 7.38 0.78 12.84
CA GLU A 37 8.61 1.28 13.48
C GLU A 37 9.82 1.31 12.52
N ARG A 38 9.61 0.98 11.25
CA ARG A 38 10.63 0.99 10.20
C ARG A 38 10.06 1.52 8.88
N PRO A 39 10.90 2.04 7.98
CA PRO A 39 10.51 2.35 6.61
C PRO A 39 9.87 1.13 5.95
N ILE A 40 8.67 1.32 5.39
CA ILE A 40 7.96 0.31 4.61
C ILE A 40 7.46 0.98 3.34
N ASP A 41 7.73 0.34 2.20
CA ASP A 41 7.08 0.67 0.92
C ASP A 41 5.92 -0.30 0.61
N MET A 42 5.19 -0.02 -0.48
CA MET A 42 4.03 -0.84 -0.83
C MET A 42 4.42 -2.26 -1.25
N GLY A 43 5.58 -2.47 -1.88
CA GLY A 43 6.07 -3.79 -2.26
C GLY A 43 6.42 -4.63 -1.03
N GLU A 44 7.15 -4.05 -0.08
CA GLU A 44 7.40 -4.66 1.22
C GLU A 44 6.09 -5.00 1.92
N ARG A 45 5.14 -4.07 1.96
CA ARG A 45 3.85 -4.30 2.64
C ARG A 45 3.10 -5.49 2.04
N ILE A 46 3.08 -5.66 0.72
CA ILE A 46 2.51 -6.84 0.06
C ILE A 46 3.24 -8.12 0.48
N ALA A 47 4.57 -8.10 0.50
CA ALA A 47 5.37 -9.25 0.93
C ALA A 47 5.11 -9.63 2.40
N HIS A 48 4.92 -8.65 3.30
CA HIS A 48 4.52 -8.89 4.69
C HIS A 48 3.15 -9.59 4.77
N GLU A 49 2.18 -9.18 3.97
CA GLU A 49 0.86 -9.81 3.96
C GLU A 49 0.93 -11.29 3.58
N ILE A 50 1.65 -11.59 2.50
CA ILE A 50 1.84 -12.96 2.02
C ILE A 50 2.53 -13.80 3.10
N ARG A 51 3.57 -13.25 3.74
CA ARG A 51 4.31 -13.95 4.80
C ARG A 51 3.43 -14.23 6.03
N GLU A 52 2.63 -13.27 6.47
CA GLU A 52 1.73 -13.47 7.61
C GLU A 52 0.58 -14.41 7.29
N ALA A 53 0.01 -14.35 6.09
CA ALA A 53 -1.00 -15.31 5.65
C ALA A 53 -0.42 -16.73 5.57
N ALA A 54 0.82 -16.90 5.09
CA ALA A 54 1.52 -18.18 5.09
C ALA A 54 1.67 -18.74 6.52
N LYS A 55 2.13 -17.92 7.47
CA LYS A 55 2.27 -18.31 8.89
C LYS A 55 0.93 -18.70 9.53
N GLN A 56 -0.15 -18.04 9.12
CA GLN A 56 -1.50 -18.30 9.64
C GLN A 56 -2.25 -19.41 8.89
N GLY A 57 -1.67 -20.00 7.84
CA GLY A 57 -2.33 -20.99 7.00
C GLY A 57 -3.53 -20.43 6.22
N LYS A 58 -3.50 -19.15 5.85
CA LYS A 58 -4.60 -18.41 5.19
C LYS A 58 -4.23 -17.91 3.77
N LEU A 59 -3.32 -18.57 3.08
CA LEU A 59 -2.88 -18.16 1.73
C LEU A 59 -4.01 -18.24 0.70
N ASP A 60 -4.95 -19.16 0.89
CA ASP A 60 -6.16 -19.33 0.09
C ASP A 60 -6.99 -18.04 -0.03
N LYS A 61 -6.88 -17.12 0.93
CA LYS A 61 -7.59 -15.84 0.92
C LYS A 61 -6.93 -14.74 0.08
N LEU A 62 -5.66 -14.91 -0.30
CA LEU A 62 -4.89 -13.89 -1.01
C LEU A 62 -4.80 -14.13 -2.52
N PHE A 63 -5.03 -15.37 -2.97
CA PHE A 63 -4.98 -15.75 -4.37
C PHE A 63 -6.38 -16.04 -4.89
N THR A 64 -6.62 -15.71 -6.15
CA THR A 64 -7.86 -16.00 -6.89
C THR A 64 -7.48 -16.38 -8.31
#